data_AF-A0A9E0CBS0-F1
#
_entry.id   AF-A0A9E0CBS0-F1
#
_cell.length_a   1.000
_cell.length_b   1.000
_cell.length_c   1.000
_cell.angle_alpha   90.00
_cell.angle_beta   90.00
_cell.angle_gamma   90.00
#
_symmetry.space_group_name_H-M   'P 1'
#
loop_
_entity.id
_entity.type
_entity.pdbx_description
1 polymer ?
#
loop_
_entity_poly.entity_id
_entity_poly.type
_entity_poly.pdbx_seq_one_letter_code
_entity_poly.pdbx_strand_id
1 'polypeptide(L)'
;MLGLQHVRITPSMLKLACAVDEFKGAWTALENHTTSLQILGDVSNFGRNLKEIAGAWQDKVIDEEMVCKLHGLFTGSKKVSSYRNGPHVMRVYAKDQVIGELDTASPDEIRALMPRLIKWVAEALEKGDIHPLFVIAIFTAVFLQLCPFEEGNQKLARILAVLLLLKSGYSYAPFSLLDPVFSDKAEEYFHSLKHTQATLASGRVDWDRWIGFFLEVLREQKAILQKRLEKGRPEIANMPSLSTKVLRLFDKHERISMKEIERLTRGKRSTLKLRLGELVEEGYLMRHGKARATWYSRV
;
A
#
# COMPACT_ATOMS: atom_id res chain seq x y z
N MET A 1 2.60 -28.91 -5.77
CA MET A 1 1.34 -28.16 -5.93
C MET A 1 1.56 -26.73 -6.42
N LEU A 2 2.57 -25.99 -5.94
CA LEU A 2 2.94 -24.67 -6.50
C LEU A 2 4.28 -24.66 -7.26
N GLY A 3 4.96 -25.83 -7.36
CA GLY A 3 6.24 -25.93 -8.05
C GLY A 3 7.34 -25.06 -7.46
N LEU A 4 7.29 -24.76 -6.16
CA LEU A 4 8.21 -23.82 -5.50
C LEU A 4 9.68 -24.23 -5.61
N GLN A 5 9.95 -25.53 -5.73
CA GLN A 5 11.28 -26.06 -6.00
C GLN A 5 11.87 -25.60 -7.36
N HIS A 6 11.05 -24.99 -8.23
CA HIS A 6 11.46 -24.45 -9.52
C HIS A 6 11.55 -22.92 -9.55
N VAL A 7 11.27 -22.23 -8.43
CA VAL A 7 11.45 -20.78 -8.35
C VAL A 7 12.94 -20.48 -8.52
N ARG A 8 13.30 -19.76 -9.58
CA ARG A 8 14.67 -19.33 -9.82
C ARG A 8 14.84 -17.91 -9.30
N ILE A 9 15.54 -17.77 -8.19
CA ILE A 9 15.87 -16.45 -7.66
C ILE A 9 16.96 -15.84 -8.54
N THR A 10 16.59 -14.82 -9.31
CA THR A 10 17.52 -14.12 -10.20
C THR A 10 18.19 -12.92 -9.50
N PRO A 11 19.38 -12.47 -9.95
CA PRO A 11 19.99 -11.25 -9.43
C PRO A 11 19.10 -10.00 -9.57
N SER A 12 18.26 -9.94 -10.62
CA SER A 12 17.31 -8.84 -10.81
C SER A 12 16.25 -8.82 -9.71
N MET A 13 15.66 -9.98 -9.40
CA MET A 13 14.68 -10.10 -8.31
C MET A 13 15.27 -9.71 -6.96
N LEU A 14 16.50 -10.15 -6.67
CA LEU A 14 17.17 -9.78 -5.43
C LEU A 14 17.36 -8.27 -5.32
N LYS A 15 17.79 -7.60 -6.40
CA LYS A 15 17.92 -6.13 -6.42
C LYS A 15 16.58 -5.44 -6.16
N LEU A 16 15.49 -5.92 -6.77
CA LEU A 16 14.15 -5.36 -6.55
C LEU A 16 13.68 -5.57 -5.12
N ALA A 17 13.81 -6.78 -4.58
CA ALA A 17 13.46 -7.10 -3.20
C ALA A 17 14.27 -6.25 -2.20
N CYS A 18 15.59 -6.16 -2.37
CA CYS A 18 16.44 -5.31 -1.54
C CYS A 18 15.99 -3.85 -1.56
N ALA A 19 15.67 -3.29 -2.72
CA ALA A 19 15.22 -1.89 -2.82
C ALA A 19 13.89 -1.63 -2.09
N VAL A 20 13.04 -2.65 -1.96
CA VAL A 20 11.78 -2.62 -1.21
C VAL A 20 12.06 -2.76 0.30
N ASP A 21 12.98 -3.66 0.69
CA ASP A 21 13.37 -3.87 2.10
C ASP A 21 14.18 -2.70 2.70
N GLU A 22 15.07 -2.10 1.93
CA GLU A 22 15.77 -0.88 2.34
C GLU A 22 14.78 0.23 2.69
N PHE A 23 13.74 0.38 1.88
CA PHE A 23 12.69 1.36 2.14
C PHE A 23 11.83 0.98 3.35
N LYS A 24 11.54 -0.32 3.55
CA LYS A 24 10.93 -0.81 4.80
C LYS A 24 11.74 -0.38 6.02
N GLY A 25 13.06 -0.62 6.02
CA GLY A 25 13.95 -0.21 7.11
C GLY A 25 13.96 1.30 7.34
N ALA A 26 14.08 2.09 6.26
CA ALA A 26 14.04 3.55 6.33
C ALA A 26 12.69 4.06 6.87
N TRP A 27 11.57 3.45 6.45
CA TRP A 27 10.24 3.79 6.93
C TRP A 27 10.04 3.47 8.41
N THR A 28 10.48 2.29 8.86
CA THR A 28 10.43 1.93 10.28
C THR A 28 11.22 2.92 11.14
N ALA A 29 12.40 3.36 10.67
CA ALA A 29 13.15 4.40 11.35
C ALA A 29 12.38 5.74 11.41
N LEU A 30 11.66 6.11 10.34
CA LEU A 30 10.82 7.31 10.34
C LEU A 30 9.65 7.20 11.34
N GLU A 31 8.97 6.04 11.42
CA GLU A 31 7.86 5.81 12.36
C GLU A 31 8.28 5.95 13.84
N ASN A 32 9.52 5.57 14.16
CA ASN A 32 10.06 5.69 15.52
C ASN A 32 10.32 7.15 15.94
N HIS A 33 10.40 8.08 14.99
CA HIS A 33 10.78 9.48 15.23
C HIS A 33 9.69 10.48 14.83
N THR A 34 8.61 10.04 14.20
CA THR A 34 7.45 10.86 13.79
C THR A 34 6.30 9.92 13.46
N THR A 35 5.06 10.29 13.76
CA THR A 35 3.90 9.53 13.26
C THR A 35 3.85 9.68 11.74
N SER A 36 4.13 8.64 10.95
CA SER A 36 4.17 8.72 9.47
C SER A 36 2.91 9.29 8.81
N LEU A 37 1.80 9.36 9.56
CA LEU A 37 0.56 10.04 9.21
C LEU A 37 0.69 11.57 9.14
N GLN A 38 1.57 12.18 9.94
CA GLN A 38 1.86 13.62 9.94
C GLN A 38 2.69 14.04 8.71
N ILE A 39 3.61 13.18 8.25
CA ILE A 39 4.51 13.48 7.12
C ILE A 39 3.78 13.46 5.77
N LEU A 40 2.71 12.70 5.68
CA LEU A 40 1.99 12.50 4.43
C LEU A 40 0.81 13.47 4.23
N GLY A 41 0.50 14.34 5.19
CA GLY A 41 -0.62 15.27 5.12
C GLY A 41 -1.93 14.59 4.69
N ASP A 42 -2.49 15.06 3.57
CA ASP A 42 -3.73 14.57 2.93
C ASP A 42 -3.58 13.23 2.17
N VAL A 43 -2.71 12.30 2.61
CA VAL A 43 -2.73 10.92 2.09
C VAL A 43 -4.00 10.23 2.59
N SER A 44 -5.00 10.48 1.75
CA SER A 44 -6.32 9.95 1.53
C SER A 44 -6.93 9.17 2.69
N ASN A 45 -8.18 9.51 2.98
CA ASN A 45 -9.07 8.68 3.79
C ASN A 45 -8.96 7.18 3.46
N PHE A 46 -8.61 6.80 2.22
CA PHE A 46 -8.33 5.42 1.83
C PHE A 46 -7.11 4.79 2.55
N GLY A 47 -5.95 5.45 2.60
CA GLY A 47 -4.76 4.89 3.28
C GLY A 47 -4.96 4.77 4.80
N ARG A 48 -5.67 5.75 5.39
CA ARG A 48 -6.12 5.70 6.80
C ARG A 48 -7.11 4.56 7.05
N ASN A 49 -8.17 4.47 6.24
CA ASN A 49 -9.16 3.39 6.35
C ASN A 49 -8.54 2.02 6.12
N LEU A 50 -7.62 1.89 5.15
CA LEU A 50 -6.94 0.62 4.90
C LEU A 50 -5.97 0.27 6.01
N LYS A 51 -5.29 1.25 6.64
CA LYS A 51 -4.47 1.02 7.82
C LYS A 51 -5.32 0.67 9.05
N GLU A 52 -6.48 1.30 9.24
CA GLU A 52 -7.41 0.96 10.33
C GLU A 52 -8.01 -0.44 10.14
N ILE A 53 -8.48 -0.75 8.94
CA ILE A 53 -8.95 -2.09 8.58
C ILE A 53 -7.81 -3.08 8.78
N ALA A 54 -6.66 -2.88 8.14
CA ALA A 54 -5.54 -3.80 8.24
C ALA A 54 -5.02 -3.94 9.68
N GLY A 55 -5.00 -2.86 10.46
CA GLY A 55 -4.66 -2.88 11.88
C GLY A 55 -5.62 -3.74 12.69
N ALA A 56 -6.92 -3.67 12.42
CA ALA A 56 -7.94 -4.55 13.03
C ALA A 56 -7.78 -6.03 12.64
N TRP A 57 -6.94 -6.33 11.65
CA TRP A 57 -6.61 -7.68 11.19
C TRP A 57 -5.13 -8.05 11.33
N GLN A 58 -4.28 -7.17 11.85
CA GLN A 58 -2.82 -7.36 11.87
C GLN A 58 -2.43 -8.56 12.72
N ASP A 59 -3.12 -8.79 13.83
CA ASP A 59 -2.88 -9.92 14.74
C ASP A 59 -3.82 -11.11 14.48
N LYS A 60 -4.76 -10.98 13.54
CA LYS A 60 -5.71 -12.06 13.21
C LYS A 60 -5.10 -13.03 12.20
N VAL A 61 -5.42 -14.30 12.34
CA VAL A 61 -5.08 -15.32 11.33
C VAL A 61 -5.80 -14.97 10.02
N ILE A 62 -5.08 -15.04 8.91
CA ILE A 62 -5.71 -14.97 7.58
C ILE A 62 -6.31 -16.34 7.33
N ASP A 63 -7.64 -16.39 7.35
CA ASP A 63 -8.42 -17.59 7.03
C ASP A 63 -9.39 -17.31 5.87
N GLU A 64 -10.09 -18.35 5.46
CA GLU A 64 -11.05 -18.29 4.36
C GLU A 64 -12.20 -17.32 4.67
N GLU A 65 -12.69 -17.34 5.91
CA GLU A 65 -13.79 -16.50 6.36
C GLU A 65 -13.42 -15.01 6.27
N MET A 66 -12.18 -14.66 6.65
CA MET A 66 -11.64 -13.33 6.52
C MET A 66 -11.61 -12.86 5.06
N VAL A 67 -11.15 -13.69 4.13
CA VAL A 67 -11.13 -13.36 2.69
C VAL A 67 -12.55 -13.06 2.19
N CYS A 68 -13.51 -13.89 2.56
CA CYS A 68 -14.92 -13.72 2.20
C CYS A 68 -15.58 -12.49 2.86
N LYS A 69 -15.22 -12.17 4.11
CA LYS A 69 -15.65 -10.95 4.83
C LYS A 69 -15.09 -9.70 4.18
N LEU A 70 -13.79 -9.69 3.88
CA LEU A 70 -13.14 -8.58 3.20
C LEU A 70 -13.76 -8.35 1.83
N HIS A 71 -13.97 -9.41 1.04
CA HIS A 71 -14.68 -9.31 -0.23
C HIS A 71 -16.03 -8.59 -0.07
N GLY A 72 -16.87 -9.05 0.85
CA GLY A 72 -18.18 -8.44 1.12
C GLY A 72 -18.09 -6.96 1.47
N LEU A 73 -17.16 -6.58 2.36
CA LEU A 73 -16.94 -5.18 2.72
C LEU A 73 -16.56 -4.31 1.52
N PHE A 74 -15.70 -4.81 0.61
CA PHE A 74 -15.23 -4.03 -0.54
C PHE A 74 -16.20 -3.96 -1.71
N THR A 75 -17.15 -4.90 -1.80
CA THR A 75 -18.28 -4.84 -2.74
C THR A 75 -19.49 -4.11 -2.16
N GLY A 76 -19.41 -3.62 -0.92
CA GLY A 76 -20.51 -2.89 -0.26
C GLY A 76 -21.59 -3.79 0.33
N SER A 77 -21.36 -5.10 0.37
CA SER A 77 -22.25 -6.07 1.01
C SER A 77 -22.04 -6.13 2.53
N LYS A 78 -23.14 -6.11 3.29
CA LYS A 78 -23.11 -6.41 4.74
C LYS A 78 -23.03 -7.91 5.05
N LYS A 79 -23.14 -8.76 4.04
CA LYS A 79 -23.06 -10.22 4.16
C LYS A 79 -21.68 -10.71 3.75
N VAL A 80 -21.19 -11.75 4.44
CA VAL A 80 -20.03 -12.53 4.01
C VAL A 80 -20.29 -13.09 2.62
N SER A 81 -19.35 -12.88 1.70
CA SER A 81 -19.48 -13.39 0.34
C SER A 81 -19.20 -14.88 0.27
N SER A 82 -19.80 -15.55 -0.71
CA SER A 82 -19.50 -16.94 -1.05
C SER A 82 -18.69 -16.99 -2.33
N TYR A 83 -17.97 -18.09 -2.55
CA TYR A 83 -17.37 -18.36 -3.85
C TYR A 83 -18.42 -18.47 -4.95
N ARG A 84 -18.01 -18.13 -6.17
CA ARG A 84 -18.85 -18.28 -7.35
C ARG A 84 -19.20 -19.75 -7.59
N ASN A 85 -20.36 -19.97 -8.19
CA ASN A 85 -20.85 -21.30 -8.53
C ASN A 85 -20.83 -21.58 -10.04
N GLY A 86 -20.55 -20.56 -10.86
CA GLY A 86 -20.44 -20.68 -12.31
C GLY A 86 -19.01 -20.55 -12.82
N PRO A 87 -18.75 -20.92 -14.09
CA PRO A 87 -17.48 -20.63 -14.76
C PRO A 87 -17.29 -19.11 -14.91
N HIS A 88 -16.04 -18.67 -14.95
CA HIS A 88 -15.69 -17.25 -15.08
C HIS A 88 -14.40 -17.10 -15.89
N VAL A 89 -14.23 -15.97 -16.56
CA VAL A 89 -12.97 -15.57 -17.19
C VAL A 89 -12.55 -14.23 -16.63
N MET A 90 -11.27 -14.09 -16.28
CA MET A 90 -10.78 -12.83 -15.75
C MET A 90 -10.31 -11.93 -16.90
N ARG A 91 -11.03 -10.83 -17.11
CA ARG A 91 -10.67 -9.80 -18.09
C ARG A 91 -9.64 -8.82 -17.53
N VAL A 92 -8.62 -8.50 -18.32
CA VAL A 92 -7.65 -7.45 -17.99
C VAL A 92 -7.92 -6.22 -18.85
N TYR A 93 -7.92 -5.07 -18.19
CA TYR A 93 -8.26 -3.78 -18.80
C TYR A 93 -7.04 -2.86 -18.82
N ALA A 94 -6.86 -2.14 -19.92
CA ALA A 94 -5.99 -0.98 -20.03
C ALA A 94 -6.80 0.19 -20.57
N LYS A 95 -6.87 1.31 -19.83
CA LYS A 95 -7.66 2.51 -20.22
C LYS A 95 -9.09 2.16 -20.65
N ASP A 96 -9.78 1.36 -19.82
CA ASP A 96 -11.14 0.85 -20.02
C ASP A 96 -11.35 -0.07 -21.24
N GLN A 97 -10.28 -0.45 -21.94
CA GLN A 97 -10.32 -1.43 -23.02
C GLN A 97 -9.85 -2.79 -22.54
N VAL A 98 -10.55 -3.86 -22.94
CA VAL A 98 -10.12 -5.23 -22.68
C VAL A 98 -8.90 -5.53 -23.55
N ILE A 99 -7.76 -5.82 -22.92
CA ILE A 99 -6.52 -6.19 -23.61
C ILE A 99 -6.28 -7.71 -23.63
N GLY A 100 -7.02 -8.46 -22.82
CA GLY A 100 -6.92 -9.91 -22.80
C GLY A 100 -7.78 -10.57 -21.72
N GLU A 101 -7.88 -11.90 -21.83
CA GLU A 101 -8.63 -12.74 -20.91
C GLU A 101 -7.73 -13.86 -20.36
N LEU A 102 -7.91 -14.17 -19.09
CA LEU A 102 -7.23 -15.25 -18.38
C LEU A 102 -8.26 -16.31 -17.98
N ASP A 103 -7.91 -17.57 -18.24
CA ASP A 103 -8.70 -18.70 -17.78
C ASP A 103 -8.71 -18.74 -16.26
N THR A 104 -9.77 -19.24 -15.64
CA THR A 104 -9.85 -19.31 -14.18
C THR A 104 -10.28 -20.70 -13.74
N ALA A 105 -10.02 -21.03 -12.48
CA ALA A 105 -10.36 -22.33 -11.91
C ALA A 105 -11.87 -22.62 -11.99
N SER A 106 -12.24 -23.90 -12.05
CA SER A 106 -13.62 -24.31 -11.84
C SER A 106 -14.08 -24.04 -10.40
N PRO A 107 -15.39 -23.90 -10.13
CA PRO A 107 -15.91 -23.75 -8.77
C PRO A 107 -15.43 -24.85 -7.80
N ASP A 108 -15.31 -26.10 -8.28
CA ASP A 108 -14.83 -27.22 -7.46
C ASP A 108 -13.34 -27.10 -7.12
N GLU A 109 -12.52 -26.67 -8.07
CA GLU A 109 -11.12 -26.35 -7.82
C GLU A 109 -10.97 -25.18 -6.85
N ILE A 110 -11.79 -24.14 -6.94
CA ILE A 110 -11.76 -23.01 -5.99
C ILE A 110 -11.97 -23.53 -4.57
N ARG A 111 -13.04 -24.31 -4.33
CA ARG A 111 -13.36 -24.87 -3.00
C ARG A 111 -12.24 -25.77 -2.46
N ALA A 112 -11.54 -26.48 -3.35
CA ALA A 112 -10.43 -27.36 -2.96
C ALA A 112 -9.10 -26.61 -2.73
N LEU A 113 -8.84 -25.54 -3.50
CA LEU A 113 -7.52 -24.90 -3.58
C LEU A 113 -7.41 -23.65 -2.72
N MET A 114 -8.48 -22.87 -2.54
CA MET A 114 -8.45 -21.66 -1.72
C MET A 114 -8.01 -21.93 -0.27
N PRO A 115 -8.57 -22.92 0.46
CA PRO A 115 -8.12 -23.21 1.82
C PRO A 115 -6.64 -23.62 1.88
N ARG A 116 -6.18 -24.35 0.86
CA ARG A 116 -4.78 -24.80 0.75
C ARG A 116 -3.84 -23.63 0.47
N LEU A 117 -4.26 -22.68 -0.37
CA LEU A 117 -3.51 -21.46 -0.66
C LEU A 117 -3.34 -20.61 0.60
N ILE A 118 -4.43 -20.37 1.33
CA ILE A 118 -4.42 -19.56 2.55
C ILE A 118 -3.54 -20.21 3.63
N LYS A 119 -3.70 -21.52 3.83
CA LYS A 119 -2.84 -22.29 4.74
C LYS A 119 -1.37 -22.20 4.35
N TRP A 120 -1.06 -22.36 3.07
CA TRP A 120 0.32 -22.28 2.58
C TRP A 120 0.95 -20.90 2.85
N VAL A 121 0.21 -19.80 2.64
CA VAL A 121 0.73 -18.45 2.93
C VAL A 121 1.05 -18.29 4.41
N ALA A 122 0.16 -18.73 5.30
CA ALA A 122 0.39 -18.66 6.74
C ALA A 122 1.65 -19.44 7.14
N GLU A 123 1.76 -20.71 6.71
CA GLU A 123 2.93 -21.55 7.00
C GLU A 123 4.23 -21.01 6.40
N ALA A 124 4.18 -20.47 5.19
CA ALA A 124 5.37 -19.93 4.52
C ALA A 124 5.90 -18.66 5.20
N LEU A 125 4.99 -17.77 5.63
CA LEU A 125 5.37 -16.57 6.38
C LEU A 125 5.86 -16.89 7.79
N GLU A 126 5.26 -17.89 8.46
CA GLU A 126 5.68 -18.31 9.80
C GLU A 126 7.05 -19.00 9.79
N LYS A 127 7.29 -19.92 8.84
CA LYS A 127 8.57 -20.62 8.72
C LYS A 127 9.73 -19.67 8.38
N GLY A 128 9.48 -18.66 7.55
CA GLY A 128 10.49 -17.68 7.14
C GLY A 128 11.52 -18.20 6.12
N ASP A 129 11.37 -19.43 5.61
CA ASP A 129 12.29 -20.01 4.60
C ASP A 129 12.22 -19.29 3.24
N ILE A 130 11.08 -18.65 2.94
CA ILE A 130 10.86 -17.89 1.71
C ILE A 130 10.66 -16.42 2.09
N HIS A 131 11.38 -15.54 1.41
CA HIS A 131 11.26 -14.10 1.64
C HIS A 131 9.80 -13.62 1.45
N PRO A 132 9.22 -12.82 2.37
CA PRO A 132 7.80 -12.48 2.36
C PRO A 132 7.29 -11.91 1.04
N LEU A 133 8.07 -11.06 0.35
CA LEU A 133 7.68 -10.49 -0.94
C LEU A 133 7.42 -11.56 -2.01
N PHE A 134 8.16 -12.67 -1.99
CA PHE A 134 7.99 -13.77 -2.93
C PHE A 134 6.74 -14.58 -2.59
N VAL A 135 6.48 -14.82 -1.30
CA VAL A 135 5.24 -15.45 -0.82
C VAL A 135 4.02 -14.66 -1.28
N ILE A 136 4.06 -13.33 -1.10
CA ILE A 136 2.97 -12.42 -1.47
C ILE A 136 2.79 -12.38 -3.00
N ALA A 137 3.88 -12.36 -3.76
CA ALA A 137 3.83 -12.44 -5.22
C ALA A 137 3.12 -13.71 -5.67
N ILE A 138 3.59 -14.89 -5.21
CA ILE A 138 3.00 -16.19 -5.57
C ILE A 138 1.53 -16.26 -5.16
N PHE A 139 1.20 -15.84 -3.93
CA PHE A 139 -0.18 -15.76 -3.46
C PHE A 139 -1.06 -14.96 -4.42
N THR A 140 -0.59 -13.77 -4.82
CA THR A 140 -1.37 -12.86 -5.67
C THR A 140 -1.64 -13.48 -7.04
N ALA A 141 -0.65 -14.13 -7.67
CA ALA A 141 -0.86 -14.83 -8.94
C ALA A 141 -1.85 -16.00 -8.81
N VAL A 142 -1.68 -16.86 -7.80
CA VAL A 142 -2.56 -18.02 -7.61
C VAL A 142 -3.98 -17.58 -7.29
N PHE A 143 -4.16 -16.58 -6.43
CA PHE A 143 -5.47 -16.02 -6.11
C PHE A 143 -6.18 -15.48 -7.35
N LEU A 144 -5.48 -14.74 -8.21
CA LEU A 144 -6.02 -14.21 -9.46
C LEU A 144 -6.40 -15.31 -10.45
N GLN A 145 -5.65 -16.42 -10.49
CA GLN A 145 -5.97 -17.58 -11.32
C GLN A 145 -7.14 -18.40 -10.78
N LEU A 146 -7.30 -18.49 -9.46
CA LEU A 146 -8.49 -19.08 -8.85
C LEU A 146 -9.73 -18.22 -9.14
N CYS A 147 -9.59 -16.89 -9.05
CA CYS A 147 -10.66 -15.92 -9.28
C CYS A 147 -11.96 -16.33 -8.53
N PRO A 148 -11.94 -16.39 -7.19
CA PRO A 148 -12.95 -17.11 -6.41
C PRO A 148 -14.35 -16.47 -6.37
N PHE A 149 -14.49 -15.19 -6.71
CA PHE A 149 -15.76 -14.45 -6.64
C PHE A 149 -16.29 -14.06 -8.02
N GLU A 150 -17.57 -13.65 -8.11
CA GLU A 150 -18.19 -13.22 -9.38
C GLU A 150 -17.60 -11.91 -9.92
N GLU A 151 -17.17 -11.01 -9.03
CA GLU A 151 -16.58 -9.72 -9.36
C GLU A 151 -15.55 -9.29 -8.30
N GLY A 152 -14.84 -8.19 -8.53
CA GLY A 152 -13.97 -7.60 -7.49
C GLY A 152 -12.66 -8.36 -7.19
N ASN A 153 -12.39 -9.50 -7.83
CA ASN A 153 -11.21 -10.34 -7.58
C ASN A 153 -9.88 -9.57 -7.68
N GLN A 154 -9.67 -8.76 -8.72
CA GLN A 154 -8.42 -8.01 -8.91
C GLN A 154 -8.21 -6.96 -7.81
N LYS A 155 -9.28 -6.25 -7.43
CA LYS A 155 -9.25 -5.28 -6.34
C LYS A 155 -8.95 -5.97 -5.01
N LEU A 156 -9.62 -7.09 -4.74
CA LEU A 156 -9.39 -7.87 -3.53
C LEU A 156 -7.97 -8.44 -3.47
N ALA A 157 -7.43 -8.93 -4.59
CA ALA A 157 -6.06 -9.43 -4.66
C ALA A 157 -5.03 -8.36 -4.21
N ARG A 158 -5.19 -7.12 -4.68
CA ARG A 158 -4.32 -5.99 -4.30
C ARG A 158 -4.47 -5.63 -2.83
N ILE A 159 -5.70 -5.65 -2.30
CA ILE A 159 -5.95 -5.39 -0.87
C ILE A 159 -5.33 -6.48 0.00
N LEU A 160 -5.50 -7.75 -0.36
CA LEU A 160 -4.90 -8.88 0.35
C LEU A 160 -3.37 -8.81 0.27
N ALA A 161 -2.80 -8.40 -0.86
CA ALA A 161 -1.36 -8.15 -0.98
C ALA A 161 -0.89 -7.05 -0.01
N VAL A 162 -1.60 -5.92 0.08
CA VAL A 162 -1.28 -4.84 1.03
C VAL A 162 -1.39 -5.31 2.49
N LEU A 163 -2.42 -6.11 2.81
CA LEU A 163 -2.57 -6.70 4.15
C LEU A 163 -1.41 -7.65 4.50
N LEU A 164 -0.99 -8.51 3.56
CA LEU A 164 0.13 -9.41 3.76
C LEU A 164 1.46 -8.66 3.91
N LEU A 165 1.65 -7.57 3.15
CA LEU A 165 2.77 -6.65 3.30
C LEU A 165 2.81 -6.05 4.71
N LEU A 166 1.67 -5.56 5.22
CA LEU A 166 1.57 -5.03 6.57
C LEU A 166 1.94 -6.06 7.64
N LYS A 167 1.40 -7.28 7.53
CA LYS A 167 1.73 -8.39 8.43
C LYS A 167 3.20 -8.79 8.37
N SER A 168 3.83 -8.58 7.22
CA SER A 168 5.26 -8.83 7.01
C SER A 168 6.14 -7.62 7.39
N GLY A 169 5.58 -6.61 8.06
CA GLY A 169 6.29 -5.44 8.58
C GLY A 169 6.53 -4.32 7.56
N TYR A 170 5.92 -4.36 6.38
CA TYR A 170 5.94 -3.25 5.41
C TYR A 170 4.84 -2.23 5.77
N SER A 171 5.00 -1.55 6.92
CA SER A 171 4.00 -0.62 7.48
C SER A 171 3.67 0.57 6.59
N TYR A 172 4.51 0.86 5.58
CA TYR A 172 4.26 1.90 4.59
C TYR A 172 3.22 1.52 3.52
N ALA A 173 2.94 0.23 3.33
CA ALA A 173 2.17 -0.27 2.18
C ALA A 173 0.77 0.36 2.03
N PRO A 174 0.00 0.65 3.10
CA PRO A 174 -1.31 1.32 2.99
C PRO A 174 -1.28 2.73 2.40
N PHE A 175 -0.13 3.41 2.46
CA PHE A 175 -0.03 4.82 2.11
C PHE A 175 0.21 5.07 0.62
N SER A 176 0.33 4.01 -0.17
CA SER A 176 0.54 4.09 -1.62
C SER A 176 -0.29 3.02 -2.32
N LEU A 177 -1.16 3.44 -3.24
CA LEU A 177 -2.05 2.53 -3.96
C LEU A 177 -1.27 1.70 -4.97
N LEU A 178 -1.59 0.42 -5.07
CA LEU A 178 -1.10 -0.44 -6.14
C LEU A 178 -1.87 -0.22 -7.46
N ASP A 179 -3.14 0.17 -7.40
CA ASP A 179 -4.02 0.29 -8.58
C ASP A 179 -3.44 1.13 -9.73
N PRO A 180 -2.89 2.34 -9.50
CA PRO A 180 -2.32 3.14 -10.59
C PRO A 180 -1.12 2.46 -11.25
N VAL A 181 -0.27 1.82 -10.46
CA VAL A 181 0.94 1.14 -10.96
C VAL A 181 0.58 -0.07 -11.82
N PHE A 182 -0.40 -0.86 -11.39
CA PHE A 182 -0.93 -1.97 -12.19
C PHE A 182 -1.62 -1.47 -13.47
N SER A 183 -2.34 -0.35 -13.40
CA SER A 183 -3.02 0.24 -14.57
C SER A 183 -2.02 0.75 -15.61
N ASP A 184 -0.94 1.42 -15.18
CA ASP A 184 0.10 1.95 -16.07
C ASP A 184 0.88 0.83 -16.77
N LYS A 185 0.94 -0.36 -16.16
CA LYS A 185 1.62 -1.56 -16.69
C LYS A 185 0.65 -2.68 -17.07
N ALA A 186 -0.57 -2.36 -17.49
CA ALA A 186 -1.62 -3.36 -17.72
C ALA A 186 -1.22 -4.47 -18.72
N GLU A 187 -0.49 -4.14 -19.79
CA GLU A 187 0.01 -5.12 -20.76
C GLU A 187 1.02 -6.10 -20.14
N GLU A 188 2.01 -5.58 -19.40
CA GLU A 188 3.02 -6.41 -18.72
C GLU A 188 2.38 -7.27 -17.62
N TYR A 189 1.42 -6.70 -16.89
CA TYR A 189 0.58 -7.42 -15.93
C TYR A 189 -0.15 -8.60 -16.58
N PHE A 190 -0.82 -8.37 -17.73
CA PHE A 190 -1.51 -9.42 -18.46
C PHE A 190 -0.55 -10.51 -18.96
N HIS A 191 0.55 -10.13 -19.61
CA HIS A 191 1.50 -11.07 -20.19
C HIS A 191 2.23 -11.90 -19.13
N SER A 192 2.58 -11.31 -17.99
CA SER A 192 3.22 -12.03 -16.88
C SER A 192 2.28 -13.08 -16.26
N LEU A 193 1.01 -12.75 -16.05
CA LEU A 193 0.00 -13.70 -15.60
C LEU A 193 -0.31 -14.78 -16.64
N LYS A 194 -0.47 -14.42 -17.92
CA LYS A 194 -0.76 -15.40 -18.98
C LYS A 194 0.36 -16.42 -19.14
N HIS A 195 1.62 -15.97 -19.04
CA HIS A 195 2.79 -16.84 -19.02
C HIS A 195 2.79 -17.79 -17.82
N THR A 196 2.51 -17.26 -16.62
CA THR A 196 2.45 -18.06 -15.39
C THR A 196 1.36 -19.13 -15.47
N GLN A 197 0.18 -18.76 -15.99
CA GLN A 197 -0.93 -19.69 -16.22
C GLN A 197 -0.54 -20.82 -17.20
N ALA A 198 0.08 -20.49 -18.32
CA ALA A 198 0.49 -21.47 -19.33
C ALA A 198 1.54 -22.46 -18.78
N THR A 199 2.49 -21.97 -17.97
CA THR A 199 3.53 -22.81 -17.37
C THR A 199 3.05 -23.59 -16.15
N LEU A 200 2.04 -23.08 -15.43
CA LEU A 200 1.36 -23.85 -14.38
C LEU A 200 0.65 -25.07 -14.98
N ALA A 201 -0.06 -24.89 -16.08
CA ALA A 201 -0.76 -25.97 -16.78
C ALA A 201 0.19 -27.05 -17.34
N SER A 202 1.43 -26.69 -17.68
CA SER A 202 2.44 -27.66 -18.18
C SER A 202 3.16 -28.44 -17.06
N GLY A 203 2.86 -28.15 -15.79
CA GLY A 203 3.50 -28.80 -14.63
C GLY A 203 4.91 -28.31 -14.30
N ARG A 204 5.46 -27.37 -15.10
CA ARG A 204 6.76 -26.72 -14.87
C ARG A 204 6.56 -25.22 -14.76
N VAL A 205 6.02 -24.80 -13.62
CA VAL A 205 5.66 -23.40 -13.37
C VAL A 205 6.90 -22.52 -13.45
N ASP A 206 6.81 -21.48 -14.26
CA ASP A 206 7.81 -20.43 -14.35
C ASP A 206 7.28 -19.19 -13.63
N TRP A 207 7.80 -18.96 -12.42
CA TRP A 207 7.43 -17.83 -11.59
C TRP A 207 8.19 -16.56 -11.97
N ASP A 208 9.19 -16.63 -12.85
CA ASP A 208 10.21 -15.59 -12.96
C ASP A 208 9.60 -14.27 -13.46
N ARG A 209 8.75 -14.37 -14.49
CA ARG A 209 8.09 -13.19 -15.08
C ARG A 209 7.14 -12.50 -14.10
N TRP A 210 6.32 -13.28 -13.40
CA TRP A 210 5.36 -12.73 -12.45
C TRP A 210 6.02 -12.15 -11.21
N ILE A 211 6.97 -12.87 -10.60
CA ILE A 211 7.68 -12.37 -9.41
C ILE A 211 8.48 -11.12 -9.78
N GLY A 212 9.18 -11.11 -10.92
CA GLY A 212 9.89 -9.93 -11.39
C GLY A 212 8.97 -8.73 -11.57
N PHE A 213 7.85 -8.91 -12.28
CA PHE A 213 6.83 -7.88 -12.47
C PHE A 213 6.25 -7.38 -11.13
N PHE A 214 5.88 -8.29 -10.23
CA PHE A 214 5.28 -7.92 -8.94
C PHE A 214 6.26 -7.12 -8.06
N LEU A 215 7.52 -7.53 -7.98
CA LEU A 215 8.55 -6.80 -7.25
C LEU A 215 8.81 -5.41 -7.86
N GLU A 216 8.76 -5.30 -9.19
CA GLU A 216 8.87 -4.04 -9.91
C GLU A 216 7.69 -3.09 -9.59
N VAL A 217 6.46 -3.62 -9.51
CA VAL A 217 5.29 -2.87 -9.04
C VAL A 217 5.51 -2.35 -7.62
N LEU A 218 6.03 -3.17 -6.70
CA LEU A 218 6.32 -2.73 -5.33
C LEU A 218 7.43 -1.67 -5.27
N ARG A 219 8.46 -1.80 -6.12
CA ARG A 219 9.53 -0.80 -6.26
C ARG A 219 8.98 0.54 -6.73
N GLU A 220 8.06 0.55 -7.69
CA GLU A 220 7.41 1.80 -8.14
C GLU A 220 6.46 2.36 -7.08
N GLN A 221 5.65 1.50 -6.44
CA GLN A 221 4.76 1.90 -5.34
C GLN A 221 5.54 2.62 -4.24
N LYS A 222 6.69 2.07 -3.80
CA LYS A 222 7.54 2.71 -2.79
C LYS A 222 8.22 3.96 -3.34
N ALA A 223 8.62 3.99 -4.61
CA ALA A 223 9.23 5.18 -5.20
C ALA A 223 8.24 6.36 -5.30
N ILE A 224 6.96 6.10 -5.58
CA ILE A 224 5.89 7.11 -5.52
C ILE A 224 5.77 7.66 -4.11
N LEU A 225 5.75 6.78 -3.10
CA LEU A 225 5.67 7.21 -1.70
C LEU A 225 6.92 7.98 -1.26
N GLN A 226 8.10 7.50 -1.62
CA GLN A 226 9.37 8.16 -1.36
C GLN A 226 9.41 9.57 -1.98
N LYS A 227 9.02 9.71 -3.25
CA LYS A 227 8.89 11.03 -3.90
C LYS A 227 7.87 11.93 -3.19
N ARG A 228 6.77 11.37 -2.66
CA ARG A 228 5.80 12.14 -1.86
C ARG A 228 6.40 12.58 -0.53
N LEU A 229 7.18 11.75 0.15
CA LEU A 229 7.90 12.13 1.36
C LEU A 229 8.94 13.23 1.07
N GLU A 230 9.66 13.10 -0.03
CA GLU A 230 10.63 14.12 -0.50
C GLU A 230 9.92 15.41 -0.90
N LYS A 231 8.72 15.32 -1.51
CA LYS A 231 7.84 16.46 -1.88
C LYS A 231 7.03 17.06 -0.74
N GLY A 232 6.82 16.34 0.35
CA GLY A 232 6.33 16.85 1.65
C GLY A 232 7.46 17.32 2.57
N ARG A 233 8.72 17.21 2.13
CA ARG A 233 9.93 17.73 2.81
C ARG A 233 10.78 18.79 2.03
N PRO A 234 10.41 19.39 0.87
CA PRO A 234 11.33 20.18 0.07
C PRO A 234 11.15 21.71 0.22
N GLU A 235 10.29 22.20 1.13
CA GLU A 235 9.95 23.62 1.12
C GLU A 235 10.69 24.47 2.15
N ILE A 236 11.32 23.93 3.19
CA ILE A 236 12.01 24.78 4.17
C ILE A 236 13.11 25.63 3.51
N ALA A 237 13.73 25.14 2.42
CA ALA A 237 14.77 25.84 1.67
C ALA A 237 14.24 26.91 0.68
N ASN A 238 13.03 26.74 0.14
CA ASN A 238 12.41 27.68 -0.83
C ASN A 238 11.27 28.51 -0.23
N MET A 239 10.93 28.30 1.04
CA MET A 239 9.90 29.03 1.76
C MET A 239 10.28 30.52 1.93
N PRO A 240 9.28 31.41 1.94
CA PRO A 240 9.47 32.78 2.41
C PRO A 240 10.16 32.78 3.78
N SER A 241 11.16 33.62 3.95
CA SER A 241 12.00 33.65 5.16
C SER A 241 11.23 33.78 6.47
N LEU A 242 10.04 34.39 6.43
CA LEU A 242 9.14 34.48 7.59
C LEU A 242 8.51 33.13 7.95
N SER A 243 8.10 32.32 6.98
CA SER A 243 7.56 30.97 7.22
C SER A 243 8.61 30.06 7.86
N THR A 244 9.85 30.08 7.36
CA THR A 244 10.98 29.37 7.96
C THR A 244 11.26 29.82 9.39
N LYS A 245 11.20 31.13 9.67
CA LYS A 245 11.36 31.67 11.03
C LYS A 245 10.26 31.21 11.97
N VAL A 246 9.01 31.18 11.51
CA VAL A 246 7.87 30.69 12.29
C VAL A 246 8.06 29.21 12.65
N LEU A 247 8.43 28.37 11.68
CA LEU A 247 8.64 26.93 11.91
C LEU A 247 9.75 26.66 12.93
N ARG A 248 10.86 27.40 12.88
CA ARG A 248 11.96 27.27 13.85
C ARG A 248 11.58 27.61 15.28
N LEU A 249 10.52 28.38 15.52
CA LEU A 249 10.06 28.64 16.89
C LEU A 249 9.59 27.36 17.56
N PHE A 250 9.05 26.41 16.80
CA PHE A 250 8.56 25.15 17.32
C PHE A 250 9.66 24.15 17.64
N ASP A 251 10.93 24.45 17.34
CA ASP A 251 12.07 23.65 17.80
C ASP A 251 12.30 23.82 19.32
N LYS A 252 11.77 24.91 19.92
CA LYS A 252 11.92 25.24 21.35
C LYS A 252 10.59 25.37 22.10
N HIS A 253 9.48 25.31 21.40
CA HIS A 253 8.15 25.56 21.96
C HIS A 253 7.13 24.58 21.37
N GLU A 254 6.48 23.78 22.21
CA GLU A 254 5.45 22.82 21.77
C GLU A 254 4.16 23.52 21.31
N ARG A 255 3.83 24.68 21.90
CA ARG A 255 2.66 25.50 21.55
C ARG A 255 3.02 26.98 21.54
N ILE A 256 2.50 27.72 20.58
CA ILE A 256 2.74 29.17 20.45
C ILE A 256 1.48 29.88 19.96
N SER A 257 1.11 30.98 20.60
CA SER A 257 -0.01 31.84 20.19
C SER A 257 0.40 32.84 19.09
N MET A 258 -0.58 33.39 18.36
CA MET A 258 -0.35 34.46 17.37
C MET A 258 0.45 35.64 17.95
N LYS A 259 0.18 36.01 19.22
CA LYS A 259 0.86 37.13 19.89
C LYS A 259 2.34 36.83 20.14
N GLU A 260 2.66 35.59 20.48
CA GLU A 260 4.05 35.15 20.68
C GLU A 260 4.79 35.01 19.37
N ILE A 261 4.15 34.49 18.31
CA ILE A 261 4.74 34.44 16.97
C ILE A 261 5.07 35.85 16.47
N GLU A 262 4.14 36.80 16.64
CA GLU A 262 4.34 38.22 16.30
C GLU A 262 5.55 38.82 17.05
N ARG A 263 5.67 38.54 18.35
CA ARG A 263 6.79 38.99 19.19
C ARG A 263 8.13 38.36 18.80
N LEU A 264 8.15 37.05 18.55
CA LEU A 264 9.38 36.27 18.31
C LEU A 264 9.92 36.44 16.88
N THR A 265 9.04 36.59 15.90
CA THR A 265 9.44 36.79 14.49
C THR A 265 9.57 38.25 14.09
N ARG A 266 8.99 39.17 14.87
CA ARG A 266 8.80 40.59 14.51
C ARG A 266 8.05 40.78 13.18
N GLY A 267 7.25 39.79 12.77
CA GLY A 267 6.48 39.83 11.53
C GLY A 267 5.20 40.67 11.65
N LYS A 268 4.79 41.34 10.56
CA LYS A 268 3.51 42.06 10.53
C LYS A 268 2.35 41.07 10.67
N ARG A 269 1.40 41.36 11.57
CA ARG A 269 0.25 40.49 11.88
C ARG A 269 -0.54 40.02 10.65
N SER A 270 -0.73 40.89 9.65
CA SER A 270 -1.42 40.54 8.39
C SER A 270 -0.67 39.49 7.58
N THR A 271 0.65 39.62 7.48
CA THR A 271 1.52 38.68 6.76
C THR A 271 1.64 37.37 7.53
N LEU A 272 1.75 37.44 8.87
CA LEU A 272 1.75 36.24 9.71
C LEU A 272 0.45 35.46 9.62
N LYS A 273 -0.71 36.12 9.51
CA LYS A 273 -1.98 35.42 9.26
C LYS A 273 -1.97 34.66 7.94
N LEU A 274 -1.45 35.28 6.88
CA LEU A 274 -1.30 34.61 5.57
C LEU A 274 -0.37 33.42 5.69
N ARG A 275 0.86 33.61 6.20
CA ARG A 275 1.86 32.54 6.34
C ARG A 275 1.41 31.41 7.26
N LEU A 276 0.73 31.72 8.37
CA LEU A 276 0.17 30.70 9.25
C LEU A 276 -1.02 29.98 8.61
N GLY A 277 -1.78 30.64 7.74
CA GLY A 277 -2.79 30.01 6.91
C GLY A 277 -2.16 28.99 5.97
N GLU A 278 -1.18 29.43 5.17
CA GLU A 278 -0.40 28.58 4.27
C GLU A 278 0.24 27.40 5.02
N LEU A 279 0.96 27.65 6.12
CA LEU A 279 1.60 26.59 6.92
C LEU A 279 0.61 25.60 7.56
N VAL A 280 -0.64 26.02 7.81
CA VAL A 280 -1.69 25.12 8.30
C VAL A 280 -2.33 24.35 7.14
N GLU A 281 -2.58 25.00 6.00
CA GLU A 281 -3.10 24.38 4.78
C GLU A 281 -2.11 23.35 4.21
N GLU A 282 -0.82 23.66 4.23
CA GLU A 282 0.29 22.79 3.81
C GLU A 282 0.64 21.72 4.85
N GLY A 283 0.02 21.75 6.03
CA GLY A 283 0.16 20.70 7.05
C GLY A 283 1.46 20.74 7.86
N TYR A 284 2.14 21.88 7.94
CA TYR A 284 3.30 22.06 8.84
C TYR A 284 2.90 22.45 10.27
N LEU A 285 1.76 23.11 10.45
CA LEU A 285 1.22 23.54 11.74
C LEU A 285 -0.23 23.11 11.93
N MET A 286 -0.62 22.83 13.17
CA MET A 286 -2.02 22.66 13.55
C MET A 286 -2.53 23.91 14.25
N ARG A 287 -3.69 24.41 13.84
CA ARG A 287 -4.38 25.52 14.50
C ARG A 287 -5.39 25.00 15.51
N HIS A 288 -5.27 25.46 16.75
CA HIS A 288 -6.11 25.08 17.88
C HIS A 288 -6.87 26.27 18.44
N GLY A 289 -8.02 26.00 19.07
CA GLY A 289 -8.87 27.02 19.69
C GLY A 289 -9.65 27.87 18.69
N LYS A 290 -10.40 28.86 19.20
CA LYS A 290 -11.19 29.80 18.40
C LYS A 290 -10.95 31.25 18.83
N ALA A 291 -10.94 32.18 17.88
CA ALA A 291 -10.81 33.62 18.09
C ALA A 291 -9.62 34.00 18.99
N ARG A 292 -9.86 34.54 20.19
CA ARG A 292 -8.81 34.99 21.13
C ARG A 292 -8.02 33.84 21.75
N ALA A 293 -8.55 32.61 21.72
CA ALA A 293 -7.88 31.42 22.22
C ALA A 293 -7.10 30.66 21.12
N THR A 294 -6.81 31.30 19.97
CA THR A 294 -6.10 30.63 18.87
C THR A 294 -4.62 30.45 19.18
N TRP A 295 -4.14 29.22 19.12
CA TRP A 295 -2.73 28.87 19.22
C TRP A 295 -2.35 27.81 18.18
N TYR A 296 -1.06 27.65 17.94
CA TYR A 296 -0.52 26.75 16.95
C TYR A 296 0.42 25.75 17.62
N SER A 297 0.46 24.53 17.12
CA SER A 297 1.51 23.54 17.41
C SER A 297 2.12 23.07 16.11
N ARG A 298 3.31 22.47 16.19
CA ARG A 298 3.81 21.68 15.07
C ARG A 298 2.89 20.47 14.85
N VAL A 299 2.73 20.09 13.58
CA VAL A 299 2.02 18.85 13.24
C VAL A 299 2.79 17.66 13.75
#